data_AF-A0A917ZA21-F1
#
_entry.id   AF-A0A917ZA21-F1
#
_cell.length_a   1.000
_cell.length_b   1.000
_cell.length_c   1.000
_cell.angle_alpha   90.00
_cell.angle_beta   90.00
_cell.angle_gamma   90.00
#
_symmetry.space_group_name_H-M   'P 1'
#
loop_
_entity.id
_entity.type
_entity.pdbx_description
1 polymer ?
#
loop_
_entity_poly.entity_id
_entity_poly.type
_entity_poly.pdbx_seq_one_letter_code
_entity_poly.pdbx_strand_id
1 'polypeptide(L)'
;MPRRHAVSTGCALAIATLTLSTVPAAAEGRPASIPTASTTASAFEPPPGMLEALVRDLKISMTQARARLLNETRLTPIATQLSRTLGSRFAGAWLRGDSAHTLVVATTSDADIPRILDAGAQAEVVARSLTELTAIKRKLDQALPSKPQRATDYPVSSVRYVDVKRNKVVVLAPHLEQTRIVVEGAGVDTDAVLVLPSTEIPQPLYDLVGGDAYYIGTTSRCSIGFPVVKGAVNGFVTAGHCGAAGATTTGFNRVTQGVFQGSSFPGNDYAWVAVNSSWTPKPAVDNGQGGTVPVAGARVAIEGASVCRSGSTTDWHCGLIQQRDASVTYPQGTVTQLTRTNVCAEPGDSGGSFISVDQAQGVTSGGSGDCTSGGTTYFQPIGEILTAYGLTLKTTTATSTCTGYPSTVTGSLANGQYAYQPPGSYYWSNTSGVHSACLDGPNGADFDLYLQKWNGQTWRTVASSDGPGPDEKITYTGTAGYYSYLVNSASGSGPYSLGYRKP
;
A
#
# COMPACT_ATOMS: atom_id res chain seq x y z
N MET A 1 -0.45 101.37 20.12
CA MET A 1 -1.77 101.31 19.44
C MET A 1 -2.45 100.01 19.83
N PRO A 2 -3.58 100.09 20.53
CA PRO A 2 -4.20 98.97 21.24
C PRO A 2 -5.31 98.32 20.39
N ARG A 3 -5.66 97.07 20.71
CA ARG A 3 -7.06 96.66 20.83
C ARG A 3 -7.17 95.47 21.78
N ARG A 4 -7.58 95.79 23.00
CA ARG A 4 -8.20 94.91 23.99
C ARG A 4 -9.61 94.54 23.52
N HIS A 5 -10.18 93.44 24.02
CA HIS A 5 -11.48 93.33 24.71
C HIS A 5 -11.58 91.88 25.27
N ALA A 6 -11.51 91.69 26.59
CA ALA A 6 -12.60 91.66 27.59
C ALA A 6 -13.07 90.20 27.82
N VAL A 7 -12.60 89.50 28.87
CA VAL A 7 -13.07 89.49 30.28
C VAL A 7 -14.52 89.03 30.44
N SER A 8 -14.69 87.90 31.12
CA SER A 8 -15.77 87.71 32.09
C SER A 8 -15.28 86.87 33.27
N THR A 9 -15.07 87.56 34.40
CA THR A 9 -14.96 86.97 35.73
C THR A 9 -16.13 87.53 36.55
N GLY A 10 -16.96 86.66 37.11
CA GLY A 10 -17.89 86.93 38.20
C GLY A 10 -17.91 85.67 39.07
N CYS A 11 -17.40 85.72 40.30
CA CYS A 11 -18.15 86.00 41.54
C CYS A 11 -19.34 85.05 41.73
N ALA A 12 -19.61 84.42 42.87
CA ALA A 12 -18.94 84.23 44.15
C ALA A 12 -19.95 83.42 44.99
N LEU A 13 -19.47 82.52 45.88
CA LEU A 13 -20.18 82.01 47.08
C LEU A 13 -21.52 81.24 46.84
N ALA A 14 -21.92 80.22 47.59
CA ALA A 14 -21.40 79.53 48.75
C ALA A 14 -22.29 78.29 49.00
N ILE A 15 -21.90 77.55 50.05
CA ILE A 15 -22.72 76.68 50.91
C ILE A 15 -22.60 75.18 50.62
N ALA A 16 -22.03 74.54 51.63
CA ALA A 16 -21.75 73.14 51.79
C ALA A 16 -23.01 72.27 51.85
N THR A 17 -22.92 71.08 51.28
CA THR A 17 -23.56 69.89 51.81
C THR A 17 -22.60 68.71 51.68
N LEU A 18 -22.24 68.14 52.84
CA LEU A 18 -21.51 66.89 52.98
C LEU A 18 -22.30 65.76 52.29
N THR A 19 -21.69 65.09 51.32
CA THR A 19 -22.05 63.72 50.97
C THR A 19 -20.79 62.87 51.03
N LEU A 20 -20.82 61.85 51.91
CA LEU A 20 -19.79 60.82 51.99
C LEU A 20 -19.76 60.05 50.67
N SER A 21 -18.67 60.14 49.93
CA SER A 21 -18.26 59.13 48.96
C SER A 21 -16.94 58.52 49.42
N THR A 22 -17.06 57.28 49.88
CA THR A 22 -15.97 56.39 50.26
C THR A 22 -15.08 56.12 49.05
N VAL A 23 -13.82 56.53 49.15
CA VAL A 23 -12.72 56.05 48.30
C VAL A 23 -12.33 54.66 48.80
N PRO A 24 -12.47 53.57 48.03
CA PRO A 24 -11.89 52.30 48.43
C PRO A 24 -10.37 52.39 48.32
N ALA A 25 -9.73 52.16 49.46
CA ALA A 25 -8.30 51.97 49.62
C ALA A 25 -7.79 50.86 48.69
N ALA A 26 -6.57 51.04 48.18
CA ALA A 26 -5.81 49.99 47.53
C ALA A 26 -5.57 48.85 48.53
N ALA A 27 -6.20 47.70 48.28
CA ALA A 27 -5.92 46.46 48.99
C ALA A 27 -4.79 45.72 48.28
N GLU A 28 -3.74 45.40 49.01
CA GLU A 28 -2.68 44.48 48.63
C GLU A 28 -3.26 43.10 48.27
N GLY A 29 -3.25 42.78 46.98
CA GLY A 29 -3.56 41.46 46.46
C GLY A 29 -2.30 40.59 46.45
N ARG A 30 -2.37 39.45 47.17
CA ARG A 30 -1.45 38.29 47.20
C ARG A 30 -0.61 38.07 45.93
N PRO A 31 0.63 37.55 46.04
CA PRO A 31 1.40 37.15 44.88
C PRO A 31 0.58 36.15 44.05
N ALA A 32 0.41 36.47 42.78
CA ALA A 32 -0.21 35.59 41.80
C ALA A 32 0.53 34.24 41.82
N SER A 33 -0.19 33.21 42.24
CA SER A 33 0.19 31.83 41.99
C SER A 33 0.54 31.67 40.51
N ILE A 34 1.76 31.22 40.25
CA ILE A 34 2.26 30.87 38.92
C ILE A 34 1.18 30.03 38.23
N PRO A 35 0.72 30.39 37.02
CA PRO A 35 -0.09 29.48 36.24
C PRO A 35 0.83 28.30 35.91
N THR A 36 0.66 27.20 36.65
CA THR A 36 1.12 25.88 36.22
C THR A 36 0.62 25.73 34.78
N ALA A 37 1.55 25.70 33.84
CA ALA A 37 1.26 25.41 32.44
C ALA A 37 0.85 23.93 32.34
N SER A 38 -0.36 23.63 32.81
CA SER A 38 -1.13 22.45 32.46
C SER A 38 -2.07 22.84 31.34
N THR A 39 -1.52 23.37 30.25
CA THR A 39 -2.19 23.41 28.95
C THR A 39 -1.85 22.10 28.26
N THR A 40 -2.76 21.15 28.43
CA THR A 40 -3.03 20.02 27.54
C THR A 40 -2.22 20.06 26.25
N ALA A 41 -1.22 19.17 26.16
CA ALA A 41 -0.75 18.72 24.86
C ALA A 41 -1.98 18.20 24.13
N SER A 42 -2.53 18.99 23.20
CA SER A 42 -3.38 18.46 22.15
C SER A 42 -2.64 17.25 21.62
N ALA A 43 -3.22 16.07 21.82
CA ALA A 43 -2.59 14.82 21.43
C ALA A 43 -2.42 14.90 19.93
N PHE A 44 -1.21 15.28 19.48
CA PHE A 44 -0.82 15.10 18.11
C PHE A 44 -0.95 13.60 17.87
N GLU A 45 -2.03 13.23 17.18
CA GLU A 45 -2.36 11.88 16.82
C GLU A 45 -2.02 11.75 15.34
N PRO A 46 -0.94 11.03 15.00
CA PRO A 46 -0.59 10.78 13.62
C PRO A 46 -1.75 10.10 12.88
N PRO A 47 -1.84 10.22 11.55
CA PRO A 47 -2.78 9.44 10.76
C PRO A 47 -2.74 7.95 11.14
N PRO A 48 -3.89 7.25 11.17
CA PRO A 48 -3.95 5.84 11.53
C PRO A 48 -2.95 5.00 10.71
N GLY A 49 -2.20 4.12 11.37
CA GLY A 49 -1.20 3.25 10.74
C GLY A 49 0.17 3.90 10.48
N MET A 50 0.31 5.22 10.63
CA MET A 50 1.59 5.90 10.35
C MET A 50 2.68 5.50 11.35
N LEU A 51 2.35 5.36 12.65
CA LEU A 51 3.33 5.00 13.67
C LEU A 51 3.82 3.56 13.47
N GLU A 52 2.91 2.63 13.19
CA GLU A 52 3.22 1.23 12.90
C GLU A 52 4.12 1.11 11.67
N ALA A 53 3.82 1.88 10.62
CA ALA A 53 4.67 1.95 9.42
C ALA A 53 6.07 2.49 9.74
N LEU A 54 6.19 3.60 10.49
CA LEU A 54 7.49 4.16 10.88
C LEU A 54 8.32 3.17 11.72
N VAL A 55 7.69 2.46 12.66
CA VAL A 55 8.35 1.42 13.47
C VAL A 55 8.86 0.29 12.57
N ARG A 56 7.99 -0.21 11.68
CA ARG A 56 8.31 -1.32 10.78
C ARG A 56 9.42 -0.95 9.79
N ASP A 57 9.35 0.23 9.21
CA ASP A 57 10.16 0.62 8.05
C ASP A 57 11.48 1.27 8.44
N LEU A 58 11.47 2.16 9.43
CA LEU A 58 12.69 2.81 9.92
C LEU A 58 13.41 1.99 11.00
N LYS A 59 12.80 0.88 11.46
CA LYS A 59 13.35 0.02 12.52
C LYS A 59 13.58 0.77 13.84
N ILE A 60 12.67 1.68 14.19
CA ILE A 60 12.69 2.47 15.43
C ILE A 60 11.58 2.04 16.38
N SER A 61 11.70 2.34 17.67
CA SER A 61 10.65 2.06 18.66
C SER A 61 9.42 2.97 18.47
N MET A 62 8.26 2.53 18.98
CA MET A 62 7.02 3.32 18.97
C MET A 62 7.21 4.70 19.62
N THR A 63 7.98 4.75 20.72
CA THR A 63 8.33 6.01 21.41
C THR A 63 9.19 6.91 20.52
N GLN A 64 10.18 6.35 19.82
CA GLN A 64 11.01 7.11 18.89
C GLN A 64 10.19 7.61 17.70
N ALA A 65 9.29 6.80 17.13
CA ALA A 65 8.41 7.22 16.04
C ALA A 65 7.51 8.40 16.43
N ARG A 66 6.92 8.35 17.63
CA ARG A 66 6.11 9.46 18.16
C ARG A 66 6.95 10.73 18.39
N ALA A 67 8.11 10.59 19.01
CA ALA A 67 9.03 11.71 19.21
C ALA A 67 9.52 12.31 17.89
N ARG A 68 9.74 11.46 16.87
CA ARG A 68 10.16 11.86 15.53
C ARG A 68 9.16 12.80 14.88
N LEU A 69 7.89 12.42 14.86
CA LEU A 69 6.83 13.25 14.28
C LEU A 69 6.66 14.58 15.03
N LEU A 70 6.71 14.56 16.36
CA LEU A 70 6.66 15.79 17.17
C LEU A 70 7.83 16.73 16.88
N ASN A 71 9.05 16.19 16.74
CA ASN A 71 10.23 16.98 16.40
C ASN A 71 10.13 17.55 14.97
N GLU A 72 9.63 16.78 14.00
CA GLU A 72 9.41 17.27 12.63
C GLU A 72 8.43 18.44 12.58
N THR A 73 7.30 18.35 13.30
CA THR A 73 6.33 19.44 13.41
C THR A 73 6.95 20.69 14.05
N ARG A 74 7.79 20.51 15.08
CA ARG A 74 8.44 21.63 15.79
C ARG A 74 9.58 22.28 15.00
N LEU A 75 10.43 21.49 14.35
CA LEU A 75 11.69 21.96 13.76
C LEU A 75 11.56 22.43 12.31
N THR A 76 10.59 21.92 11.55
CA THR A 76 10.38 22.33 10.14
C THR A 76 10.09 23.83 9.96
N PRO A 77 9.24 24.48 10.82
CA PRO A 77 9.04 25.92 10.76
C PRO A 77 10.31 26.73 11.05
N ILE A 78 11.15 26.26 11.98
CA ILE A 78 12.44 26.90 12.33
C ILE A 78 13.39 26.86 11.12
N ALA A 79 13.51 25.72 10.46
CA ALA A 79 14.30 25.59 9.23
C ALA A 79 13.83 26.57 8.14
N THR A 80 12.51 26.72 7.99
CA THR A 80 11.91 27.66 7.03
C THR A 80 12.21 29.12 7.39
N GLN A 81 12.13 29.49 8.66
CA GLN A 81 12.48 30.84 9.15
C GLN A 81 13.95 31.15 8.89
N LEU A 82 14.85 30.24 9.23
CA LEU A 82 16.29 30.40 9.02
C LEU A 82 16.61 30.50 7.51
N SER A 83 15.99 29.68 6.65
CA SER A 83 16.16 29.79 5.20
C SER A 83 15.88 31.20 4.67
N ARG A 84 14.76 31.82 5.06
CA ARG A 84 14.41 33.21 4.65
C ARG A 84 15.39 34.23 5.21
N THR A 85 15.83 34.01 6.44
CA THR A 85 16.67 34.93 7.20
C THR A 85 18.10 34.98 6.70
N LEU A 86 18.66 33.81 6.37
CA LEU A 86 20.03 33.68 5.85
C LEU A 86 20.08 34.02 4.35
N GLY A 87 18.96 33.90 3.63
CA GLY A 87 18.84 34.31 2.24
C GLY A 87 19.82 33.57 1.34
N SER A 88 20.63 34.30 0.57
CA SER A 88 21.62 33.73 -0.34
C SER A 88 22.72 32.93 0.34
N ARG A 89 22.90 33.06 1.66
CA ARG A 89 23.89 32.30 2.44
C ARG A 89 23.37 30.95 2.91
N PHE A 90 22.06 30.71 2.83
CA PHE A 90 21.47 29.42 3.21
C PHE A 90 21.96 28.30 2.27
N ALA A 91 22.53 27.25 2.85
CA ALA A 91 23.10 26.11 2.12
C ALA A 91 22.31 24.80 2.26
N GLY A 92 21.22 24.81 3.02
CA GLY A 92 20.33 23.67 3.23
C GLY A 92 20.05 23.42 4.71
N ALA A 93 19.10 22.52 4.98
CA ALA A 93 18.81 22.08 6.35
C ALA A 93 18.34 20.62 6.33
N TRP A 94 18.60 19.89 7.42
CA TRP A 94 18.15 18.50 7.58
C TRP A 94 17.98 18.14 9.04
N LEU A 95 17.20 17.10 9.29
CA LEU A 95 17.03 16.51 10.62
C LEU A 95 18.01 15.33 10.79
N ARG A 96 18.55 15.18 12.01
CA ARG A 96 19.51 14.14 12.39
C ARG A 96 19.00 13.38 13.62
N GLY A 97 19.36 12.09 13.67
CA GLY A 97 18.98 11.14 14.72
C GLY A 97 17.68 10.40 14.42
N ASP A 98 17.51 9.21 15.02
CA ASP A 98 16.35 8.33 14.79
C ASP A 98 15.01 8.99 15.13
N SER A 99 15.02 9.87 16.14
CA SER A 99 13.88 10.69 16.56
C SER A 99 13.85 12.08 15.93
N ALA A 100 14.67 12.34 14.90
CA ALA A 100 14.77 13.63 14.22
C ALA A 100 14.97 14.85 15.16
N HIS A 101 15.66 14.65 16.29
CA HIS A 101 15.70 15.62 17.39
C HIS A 101 16.66 16.79 17.15
N THR A 102 17.57 16.68 16.18
CA THR A 102 18.53 17.74 15.84
C THR A 102 18.20 18.31 14.47
N LEU A 103 17.95 19.62 14.40
CA LEU A 103 17.95 20.38 13.16
C LEU A 103 19.36 20.90 12.89
N VAL A 104 19.92 20.54 11.74
CA VAL A 104 21.18 21.12 11.24
C VAL A 104 20.85 22.09 10.10
N VAL A 105 21.48 23.26 10.13
CA VAL A 105 21.31 24.32 9.13
C VAL A 105 22.69 24.68 8.59
N ALA A 106 22.86 24.42 7.29
CA ALA A 106 24.09 24.75 6.59
C ALA A 106 24.06 26.21 6.11
N THR A 107 25.18 26.90 6.25
CA THR A 107 25.38 28.30 5.80
C THR A 107 26.73 28.47 5.12
N THR A 108 26.86 29.43 4.22
CA THR A 108 28.14 29.83 3.63
C THR A 108 28.89 30.90 4.44
N SER A 109 28.37 31.30 5.61
CA SER A 109 28.99 32.32 6.45
C SER A 109 28.99 31.91 7.92
N ASP A 110 30.16 31.93 8.53
CA ASP A 110 30.41 31.81 9.96
C ASP A 110 29.65 32.85 10.80
N ALA A 111 29.42 34.05 10.25
CA ALA A 111 28.65 35.11 10.90
C ALA A 111 27.18 34.73 11.18
N ASP A 112 26.64 33.70 10.51
CA ASP A 112 25.28 33.22 10.74
C ASP A 112 25.17 32.24 11.91
N ILE A 113 26.30 31.72 12.43
CA ILE A 113 26.33 30.69 13.51
C ILE A 113 25.52 31.13 14.75
N PRO A 114 25.73 32.33 15.33
CA PRO A 114 24.99 32.72 16.54
C PRO A 114 23.48 32.70 16.33
N ARG A 115 23.03 33.17 15.17
CA ARG A 115 21.61 33.24 14.84
C ARG A 115 20.97 31.85 14.65
N ILE A 116 21.72 30.90 14.09
CA ILE A 116 21.26 29.52 13.93
C ILE A 116 21.15 28.83 15.31
N LEU A 117 22.14 29.04 16.18
CA LEU A 117 22.14 28.51 17.54
C LEU A 117 21.01 29.10 18.40
N ASP A 118 20.76 30.41 18.31
CA ASP A 118 19.66 31.09 19.01
C ASP A 118 18.28 30.55 18.59
N ALA A 119 18.16 30.06 17.36
CA ALA A 119 16.96 29.41 16.86
C ALA A 119 16.82 27.93 17.29
N GLY A 120 17.78 27.41 18.07
CA GLY A 120 17.79 26.03 18.55
C GLY A 120 18.25 24.99 17.52
N ALA A 121 18.96 25.41 16.47
CA ALA A 121 19.52 24.55 15.45
C ALA A 121 21.05 24.45 15.57
N GLN A 122 21.64 23.41 15.00
CA GLN A 122 23.09 23.29 14.83
C GLN A 122 23.51 23.98 13.52
N ALA A 123 24.56 24.79 13.57
CA ALA A 123 25.12 25.43 12.40
C ALA A 123 26.21 24.55 11.75
N GLU A 124 26.23 24.49 10.42
CA GLU A 124 27.29 23.86 9.64
C GLU A 124 27.77 24.84 8.55
N VAL A 125 29.04 25.26 8.59
CA VAL A 125 29.57 26.18 7.56
C VAL A 125 30.08 25.36 6.39
N VAL A 126 29.58 25.66 5.18
CA VAL A 126 29.89 24.93 3.94
C VAL A 126 30.22 25.89 2.80
N ALA A 127 30.83 25.37 1.73
CA ALA A 127 31.37 26.19 0.66
C ALA A 127 30.29 26.81 -0.25
N ARG A 128 29.22 26.06 -0.56
CA ARG A 128 28.25 26.43 -1.59
C ARG A 128 26.87 26.69 -1.02
N SER A 129 26.19 27.70 -1.53
CA SER A 129 24.81 27.99 -1.14
C SER A 129 23.82 27.02 -1.80
N LEU A 130 22.60 26.91 -1.26
CA LEU A 130 21.55 26.09 -1.85
C LEU A 130 21.14 26.64 -3.22
N THR A 131 21.15 27.97 -3.38
CA THR A 131 20.89 28.66 -4.64
C THR A 131 21.90 28.25 -5.71
N GLU A 132 23.18 28.20 -5.36
CA GLU A 132 24.26 27.77 -6.25
C GLU A 132 24.13 26.31 -6.66
N LEU A 133 23.94 25.40 -5.69
CA LEU A 133 23.75 23.96 -5.97
C LEU A 133 22.50 23.71 -6.83
N THR A 134 21.43 24.45 -6.60
CA THR A 134 20.20 24.37 -7.42
C THR A 134 20.43 24.85 -8.84
N ALA A 135 21.25 25.88 -9.06
CA ALA A 135 21.62 26.35 -10.38
C ALA A 135 22.47 25.30 -11.14
N ILE A 136 23.41 24.66 -10.45
CA ILE A 136 24.21 23.55 -11.00
C ILE A 136 23.31 22.38 -11.40
N LYS A 137 22.41 21.93 -10.50
CA LYS A 137 21.46 20.86 -10.80
C LYS A 137 20.64 21.16 -12.05
N ARG A 138 20.16 22.40 -12.23
CA ARG A 138 19.36 22.79 -13.39
C ARG A 138 20.13 22.67 -14.72
N LYS A 139 21.42 23.05 -14.74
CA LYS A 139 22.29 22.84 -15.91
C LYS A 139 22.46 21.35 -16.21
N LEU A 140 22.67 20.53 -15.19
CA LEU A 140 22.76 19.07 -15.36
C LEU A 140 21.46 18.44 -15.83
N ASP A 141 20.29 18.93 -15.39
CA ASP A 141 18.99 18.47 -15.88
C ASP A 141 18.81 18.74 -17.38
N GLN A 142 19.39 19.82 -17.90
CA GLN A 142 19.38 20.15 -19.33
C GLN A 142 20.39 19.31 -20.12
N ALA A 143 21.57 19.06 -19.55
CA ALA A 143 22.65 18.30 -20.20
C ALA A 143 22.42 16.77 -20.21
N LEU A 144 21.63 16.24 -19.28
CA LEU A 144 21.32 14.81 -19.13
C LEU A 144 19.82 14.54 -19.36
N PRO A 145 19.30 14.64 -20.59
CA PRO A 145 17.88 14.47 -20.87
C PRO A 145 17.39 13.05 -20.58
N SER A 146 16.16 12.93 -20.08
CA SER A 146 15.54 11.68 -19.59
C SER A 146 15.26 10.62 -20.66
N LYS A 147 15.40 10.95 -21.95
CA LYS A 147 15.25 10.01 -23.06
C LYS A 147 16.52 9.99 -23.90
N PRO A 148 17.12 8.81 -24.14
CA PRO A 148 18.14 8.68 -25.19
C PRO A 148 17.54 9.11 -26.53
N GLN A 149 18.23 10.00 -27.26
CA GLN A 149 17.74 10.51 -28.55
C GLN A 149 17.91 9.49 -29.68
N ARG A 150 18.79 8.50 -29.48
CA ARG A 150 19.02 7.34 -30.35
C ARG A 150 19.06 6.05 -29.54
N ALA A 151 18.72 4.94 -30.17
CA ALA A 151 18.81 3.60 -29.55
C ALA A 151 20.24 3.21 -29.10
N THR A 152 21.26 3.90 -29.62
CA THR A 152 22.68 3.74 -29.25
C THR A 152 23.11 4.63 -28.07
N ASP A 153 22.24 5.56 -27.64
CA ASP A 153 22.57 6.44 -26.52
C ASP A 153 22.37 5.66 -25.22
N TYR A 154 23.44 5.49 -24.46
CA TYR A 154 23.38 4.88 -23.14
C TYR A 154 22.47 5.72 -22.22
N PRO A 155 21.60 5.12 -21.39
CA PRO A 155 20.85 5.86 -20.39
C PRO A 155 21.83 6.45 -19.38
N VAL A 156 22.13 7.74 -19.54
CA VAL A 156 23.25 8.42 -18.87
C VAL A 156 23.01 8.74 -17.39
N SER A 157 21.77 8.94 -16.95
CA SER A 157 21.38 9.07 -15.54
C SER A 157 19.86 9.34 -15.43
N SER A 158 19.18 8.62 -14.52
CA SER A 158 17.75 8.80 -14.22
C SER A 158 17.50 9.69 -12.98
N VAL A 159 18.47 9.78 -12.07
CA VAL A 159 18.29 10.44 -10.76
C VAL A 159 19.40 11.47 -10.52
N ARG A 160 18.98 12.70 -10.21
CA ARG A 160 19.85 13.84 -9.88
C ARG A 160 19.23 14.66 -8.75
N TYR A 161 20.02 15.03 -7.76
CA TYR A 161 19.54 15.83 -6.62
C TYR A 161 20.63 16.69 -6.01
N VAL A 162 20.22 17.74 -5.29
CA VAL A 162 21.12 18.48 -4.39
C VAL A 162 21.22 17.70 -3.09
N ASP A 163 22.43 17.27 -2.74
CA ASP A 163 22.74 16.68 -1.44
C ASP A 163 23.25 17.77 -0.50
N VAL A 164 22.33 18.31 0.30
CA VAL A 164 22.65 19.36 1.28
C VAL A 164 23.60 18.89 2.39
N LYS A 165 23.65 17.58 2.67
CA LYS A 165 24.55 17.02 3.70
C LYS A 165 25.99 16.91 3.18
N ARG A 166 26.17 16.67 1.88
CA ARG A 166 27.49 16.64 1.23
C ARG A 166 27.90 18.00 0.64
N ASN A 167 26.98 18.96 0.57
CA ASN A 167 27.14 20.24 -0.13
C ASN A 167 27.55 20.07 -1.61
N LYS A 168 26.91 19.11 -2.30
CA LYS A 168 27.16 18.74 -3.71
C LYS A 168 25.86 18.48 -4.47
N VAL A 169 25.93 18.45 -5.80
CA VAL A 169 24.90 17.87 -6.66
C VAL A 169 25.30 16.43 -6.97
N VAL A 170 24.44 15.46 -6.65
CA VAL A 170 24.71 14.04 -6.92
C VAL A 170 24.01 13.61 -8.20
N VAL A 171 24.73 12.88 -9.04
CA VAL A 171 24.23 12.22 -10.26
C VAL A 171 24.40 10.72 -10.08
N LEU A 172 23.28 9.99 -10.04
CA LEU A 172 23.29 8.53 -9.96
C LEU A 172 23.26 7.95 -11.38
N ALA A 173 24.22 7.09 -11.72
CA ALA A 173 24.37 6.59 -13.09
C ALA A 173 24.88 5.15 -13.16
N PRO A 174 24.40 4.35 -14.14
CA PRO A 174 24.94 3.03 -14.43
C PRO A 174 26.26 3.06 -15.22
N HIS A 175 26.55 4.18 -15.92
CA HIS A 175 27.71 4.33 -16.81
C HIS A 175 28.55 5.56 -16.43
N LEU A 176 29.40 5.42 -15.41
CA LEU A 176 30.08 6.54 -14.75
C LEU A 176 30.92 7.43 -15.69
N GLU A 177 31.77 6.83 -16.53
CA GLU A 177 32.70 7.60 -17.36
C GLU A 177 31.96 8.43 -18.43
N GLN A 178 30.94 7.83 -19.06
CA GLN A 178 30.09 8.53 -20.02
C GLN A 178 29.33 9.69 -19.35
N THR A 179 28.80 9.47 -18.14
CA THR A 179 28.13 10.52 -17.39
C THR A 179 29.09 11.64 -17.00
N ARG A 180 30.34 11.34 -16.61
CA ARG A 180 31.36 12.36 -16.30
C ARG A 180 31.69 13.24 -17.50
N ILE A 181 31.85 12.64 -18.70
CA ILE A 181 32.06 13.41 -19.93
C ILE A 181 30.92 14.39 -20.18
N VAL A 182 29.67 13.97 -19.97
CA VAL A 182 28.51 14.87 -20.13
C VAL A 182 28.50 15.97 -19.06
N VAL A 183 28.85 15.64 -17.81
CA VAL A 183 28.96 16.61 -16.71
C VAL A 183 30.05 17.66 -17.01
N GLU A 184 31.22 17.24 -17.51
CA GLU A 184 32.31 18.14 -17.93
C GLU A 184 31.86 19.07 -19.07
N GLY A 185 31.11 18.52 -20.04
CA GLY A 185 30.53 19.30 -21.14
C GLY A 185 29.40 20.25 -20.75
N ALA A 186 28.81 20.10 -19.56
CA ALA A 186 27.66 20.89 -19.11
C ALA A 186 28.01 22.31 -18.63
N GLY A 187 29.30 22.66 -18.52
CA GLY A 187 29.73 23.99 -18.07
C GLY A 187 29.31 24.31 -16.63
N VAL A 188 29.38 23.28 -15.77
CA VAL A 188 29.17 23.38 -14.32
C VAL A 188 30.50 23.32 -13.59
N ASP A 189 30.53 23.77 -12.33
CA ASP A 189 31.64 23.49 -11.43
C ASP A 189 31.66 21.97 -11.14
N THR A 190 32.60 21.24 -11.74
CA THR A 190 32.71 19.78 -11.60
C THR A 190 33.06 19.37 -10.19
N ASP A 191 33.76 20.21 -9.42
CA ASP A 191 34.01 19.95 -8.00
C ASP A 191 32.69 19.94 -7.21
N ALA A 192 31.67 20.66 -7.65
CA ALA A 192 30.36 20.65 -7.02
C ALA A 192 29.53 19.39 -7.31
N VAL A 193 29.98 18.52 -8.21
CA VAL A 193 29.21 17.37 -8.71
C VAL A 193 29.84 16.06 -8.27
N LEU A 194 29.01 15.13 -7.80
CA LEU A 194 29.42 13.77 -7.45
C LEU A 194 28.64 12.77 -8.31
N VAL A 195 29.35 12.06 -9.19
CA VAL A 195 28.76 10.97 -9.99
C VAL A 195 28.97 9.65 -9.25
N LEU A 196 27.87 8.99 -8.86
CA LEU A 196 27.88 7.73 -8.10
C LEU A 196 27.27 6.58 -8.90
N PRO A 197 27.80 5.35 -8.75
CA PRO A 197 27.22 4.18 -9.40
C PRO A 197 25.84 3.90 -8.83
N SER A 198 24.87 3.66 -9.70
CA SER A 198 23.53 3.25 -9.29
C SER A 198 22.84 2.45 -10.38
N THR A 199 22.04 1.48 -9.95
CA THR A 199 21.11 0.72 -10.80
C THR A 199 19.68 1.23 -10.68
N GLU A 200 19.47 2.41 -10.10
CA GLU A 200 18.15 3.02 -9.97
C GLU A 200 17.57 3.38 -11.34
N ILE A 201 16.43 2.77 -11.66
CA ILE A 201 15.63 3.11 -12.83
C ILE A 201 14.20 3.34 -12.34
N PRO A 202 13.88 4.53 -11.81
CA PRO A 202 12.52 4.82 -11.36
C PRO A 202 11.53 4.62 -12.49
N GLN A 203 10.48 3.85 -12.21
CA GLN A 203 9.36 3.63 -13.13
C GLN A 203 8.07 4.04 -12.42
N PRO A 204 7.06 4.52 -13.16
CA PRO A 204 5.70 4.57 -12.63
C PRO A 204 5.28 3.19 -12.13
N LEU A 205 4.69 3.13 -10.94
CA LEU A 205 4.17 1.91 -10.33
C LEU A 205 2.65 1.92 -10.48
N TYR A 206 2.12 0.89 -11.13
CA TYR A 206 0.70 0.63 -11.31
C TYR A 206 0.35 -0.72 -10.70
N ASP A 207 -0.85 -0.84 -10.17
CA ASP A 207 -1.34 -2.09 -9.63
C ASP A 207 -2.13 -2.87 -10.70
N LEU A 208 -2.04 -4.20 -10.66
CA LEU A 208 -2.93 -5.09 -11.40
C LEU A 208 -3.93 -5.65 -10.41
N VAL A 209 -5.21 -5.35 -10.63
CA VAL A 209 -6.33 -5.83 -9.81
C VAL A 209 -7.32 -6.55 -10.75
N GLY A 210 -7.93 -7.63 -10.27
CA GLY A 210 -9.00 -8.29 -11.02
C GLY A 210 -10.19 -7.35 -11.23
N GLY A 211 -10.81 -7.36 -12.40
CA GLY A 211 -11.88 -6.44 -12.79
C GLY A 211 -11.42 -5.22 -13.60
N ASP A 212 -10.17 -4.78 -13.43
CA ASP A 212 -9.62 -3.63 -14.15
C ASP A 212 -9.72 -3.77 -15.68
N ALA A 213 -9.96 -2.65 -16.35
CA ALA A 213 -9.89 -2.60 -17.81
C ALA A 213 -8.47 -2.83 -18.32
N TYR A 214 -8.35 -3.59 -19.40
CA TYR A 214 -7.18 -3.54 -20.28
C TYR A 214 -7.63 -3.53 -21.74
N TYR A 215 -6.74 -3.05 -22.61
CA TYR A 215 -7.03 -2.85 -24.01
C TYR A 215 -6.07 -3.61 -24.89
N ILE A 216 -6.60 -4.20 -25.96
CA ILE A 216 -5.84 -4.94 -26.98
C ILE A 216 -5.92 -4.14 -28.28
N GLY A 217 -4.78 -3.68 -28.77
CA GLY A 217 -4.75 -2.77 -29.92
C GLY A 217 -5.46 -1.44 -29.62
N THR A 218 -6.24 -0.95 -30.57
CA THR A 218 -6.87 0.39 -30.50
C THR A 218 -8.29 0.39 -29.94
N THR A 219 -9.06 -0.68 -30.12
CA THR A 219 -10.52 -0.68 -29.86
C THR A 219 -10.99 -1.76 -28.90
N SER A 220 -10.31 -2.90 -28.79
CA SER A 220 -10.78 -4.01 -27.96
C SER A 220 -10.53 -3.71 -26.48
N ARG A 221 -11.57 -3.84 -25.66
CA ARG A 221 -11.52 -3.77 -24.19
C ARG A 221 -11.94 -5.11 -23.61
N CYS A 222 -11.15 -5.62 -22.68
CA CYS A 222 -11.49 -6.73 -21.81
C CYS A 222 -11.15 -6.36 -20.36
N SER A 223 -11.46 -7.28 -19.45
CA SER A 223 -11.24 -7.12 -18.02
C SER A 223 -10.20 -8.11 -17.51
N ILE A 224 -9.38 -7.66 -16.56
CA ILE A 224 -8.38 -8.51 -15.90
C ILE A 224 -9.11 -9.57 -15.07
N GLY A 225 -8.73 -10.84 -15.21
CA GLY A 225 -9.28 -11.93 -14.42
C GLY A 225 -8.65 -11.99 -13.04
N PHE A 226 -7.46 -12.58 -12.95
CA PHE A 226 -6.73 -12.64 -11.69
C PHE A 226 -5.24 -12.39 -11.91
N PRO A 227 -4.60 -11.59 -11.06
CA PRO A 227 -3.15 -11.46 -11.08
C PRO A 227 -2.47 -12.80 -10.75
N VAL A 228 -1.46 -13.15 -11.53
CA VAL A 228 -0.71 -14.41 -11.43
C VAL A 228 0.79 -14.15 -11.57
N VAL A 229 1.58 -15.16 -11.22
CA VAL A 229 3.01 -15.18 -11.49
C VAL A 229 3.41 -16.50 -12.17
N LYS A 230 4.43 -16.43 -13.02
CA LYS A 230 5.10 -17.59 -13.61
C LYS A 230 6.59 -17.47 -13.35
N GLY A 231 7.07 -18.13 -12.29
CA GLY A 231 8.41 -17.86 -11.77
C GLY A 231 8.54 -16.38 -11.38
N ALA A 232 9.48 -15.66 -11.99
CA ALA A 232 9.67 -14.22 -11.76
C ALA A 232 8.80 -13.32 -12.66
N VAL A 233 8.04 -13.90 -13.60
CA VAL A 233 7.23 -13.13 -14.55
C VAL A 233 5.87 -12.83 -13.93
N ASN A 234 5.57 -11.55 -13.74
CA ASN A 234 4.25 -11.09 -13.33
C ASN A 234 3.28 -11.11 -14.51
N GLY A 235 2.01 -11.37 -14.23
CA GLY A 235 0.97 -11.37 -15.25
C GLY A 235 -0.43 -11.38 -14.68
N PHE A 236 -1.39 -11.62 -15.57
CA PHE A 236 -2.77 -11.90 -15.21
C PHE A 236 -3.41 -12.89 -16.17
N VAL A 237 -4.38 -13.66 -15.68
CA VAL A 237 -5.25 -14.49 -16.52
C VAL A 237 -6.45 -13.68 -17.03
N THR A 238 -6.95 -14.04 -18.21
CA THR A 238 -8.09 -13.40 -18.88
C THR A 238 -8.72 -14.41 -19.88
N ALA A 239 -9.71 -13.99 -20.65
CA ALA A 239 -10.36 -14.84 -21.66
C ALA A 239 -9.53 -14.96 -22.94
N GLY A 240 -9.61 -16.10 -23.62
CA GLY A 240 -8.88 -16.39 -24.86
C GLY A 240 -9.37 -15.55 -26.03
N HIS A 241 -10.68 -15.36 -26.14
CA HIS A 241 -11.27 -14.58 -27.23
C HIS A 241 -10.89 -13.09 -27.21
N CYS A 242 -10.30 -12.58 -26.11
CA CYS A 242 -9.85 -11.19 -26.01
C CYS A 242 -8.63 -10.88 -26.89
N GLY A 243 -7.77 -11.86 -27.16
CA GLY A 243 -6.55 -11.63 -27.93
C GLY A 243 -5.77 -12.91 -28.23
N ALA A 244 -5.09 -12.92 -29.36
CA ALA A 244 -4.18 -14.00 -29.74
C ALA A 244 -2.82 -13.88 -29.02
N ALA A 245 -2.08 -14.99 -28.93
CA ALA A 245 -0.70 -14.97 -28.45
C ALA A 245 0.15 -13.97 -29.27
N GLY A 246 0.97 -13.17 -28.57
CA GLY A 246 1.76 -12.09 -29.15
C GLY A 246 1.05 -10.73 -29.21
N ALA A 247 -0.26 -10.66 -28.96
CA ALA A 247 -0.97 -9.38 -28.90
C ALA A 247 -0.49 -8.53 -27.70
N THR A 248 -0.30 -7.23 -27.92
CA THR A 248 0.14 -6.28 -26.89
C THR A 248 -1.03 -5.63 -26.18
N THR A 249 -0.88 -5.32 -24.88
CA THR A 249 -1.91 -4.67 -24.07
C THR A 249 -1.49 -3.31 -23.52
N THR A 250 -2.48 -2.45 -23.31
CA THR A 250 -2.38 -1.27 -22.42
C THR A 250 -3.35 -1.41 -21.27
N GLY A 251 -3.00 -0.91 -20.09
CA GLY A 251 -3.89 -1.01 -18.92
C GLY A 251 -5.01 0.05 -18.90
N PHE A 252 -5.76 0.11 -17.81
CA PHE A 252 -6.88 1.05 -17.62
C PHE A 252 -6.47 2.51 -17.87
N ASN A 253 -5.21 2.85 -17.61
CA ASN A 253 -4.59 4.16 -17.79
C ASN A 253 -3.99 4.39 -19.19
N ARG A 254 -4.23 3.49 -20.16
CA ARG A 254 -3.69 3.52 -21.54
C ARG A 254 -2.16 3.46 -21.63
N VAL A 255 -1.46 3.08 -20.55
CA VAL A 255 -0.01 2.86 -20.56
C VAL A 255 0.30 1.42 -20.95
N THR A 256 1.40 1.21 -21.68
CA THR A 256 1.90 -0.13 -22.04
C THR A 256 1.93 -1.05 -20.83
N GLN A 257 1.32 -2.23 -20.97
CA GLN A 257 1.11 -3.16 -19.87
C GLN A 257 1.79 -4.50 -20.11
N GLY A 258 1.39 -5.24 -21.13
CA GLY A 258 1.88 -6.60 -21.32
C GLY A 258 1.70 -7.17 -22.71
N VAL A 259 1.96 -8.47 -22.82
CA VAL A 259 1.83 -9.26 -24.06
C VAL A 259 1.19 -10.60 -23.73
N PHE A 260 0.19 -11.00 -24.52
CA PHE A 260 -0.42 -12.33 -24.44
C PHE A 260 0.63 -13.41 -24.70
N GLN A 261 0.89 -14.25 -23.71
CA GLN A 261 1.87 -15.33 -23.81
C GLN A 261 1.25 -16.67 -24.22
N GLY A 262 -0.05 -16.83 -23.97
CA GLY A 262 -0.85 -17.96 -24.41
C GLY A 262 -2.31 -17.54 -24.50
N SER A 263 -3.01 -18.08 -25.48
CA SER A 263 -4.45 -17.91 -25.68
C SER A 263 -5.02 -19.15 -26.35
N SER A 264 -6.19 -19.60 -25.90
CA SER A 264 -6.92 -20.73 -26.46
C SER A 264 -8.40 -20.36 -26.57
N PHE A 265 -8.89 -20.24 -27.81
CA PHE A 265 -10.30 -20.04 -28.15
C PHE A 265 -10.53 -20.33 -29.66
N PRO A 266 -11.56 -21.10 -30.05
CA PRO A 266 -12.54 -21.84 -29.23
C PRO A 266 -11.94 -23.14 -28.63
N GLY A 267 -12.79 -24.08 -28.20
CA GLY A 267 -12.44 -25.29 -27.45
C GLY A 267 -12.43 -25.01 -25.95
N ASN A 268 -11.56 -24.08 -25.57
CA ASN A 268 -11.52 -23.44 -24.26
C ASN A 268 -11.71 -21.93 -24.43
N ASP A 269 -11.77 -21.16 -23.35
CA ASP A 269 -11.73 -19.70 -23.42
C ASP A 269 -10.86 -19.08 -22.32
N TYR A 270 -9.55 -19.25 -22.44
CA TYR A 270 -8.58 -18.65 -21.54
C TYR A 270 -7.34 -18.11 -22.25
N ALA A 271 -6.70 -17.16 -21.58
CA ALA A 271 -5.40 -16.63 -21.92
C ALA A 271 -4.66 -16.18 -20.66
N TRP A 272 -3.36 -15.90 -20.82
CA TRP A 272 -2.62 -15.13 -19.83
C TRP A 272 -1.68 -14.12 -20.50
N VAL A 273 -1.52 -12.99 -19.82
CA VAL A 273 -0.72 -11.85 -20.27
C VAL A 273 0.44 -11.68 -19.30
N ALA A 274 1.67 -11.70 -19.82
CA ALA A 274 2.85 -11.30 -19.05
C ALA A 274 2.97 -9.77 -19.09
N VAL A 275 3.19 -9.14 -17.95
CA VAL A 275 3.28 -7.68 -17.83
C VAL A 275 4.72 -7.20 -17.67
N ASN A 276 4.97 -5.94 -18.01
CA ASN A 276 6.24 -5.28 -17.74
C ASN A 276 6.39 -4.89 -16.25
N SER A 277 7.58 -4.41 -15.88
CA SER A 277 7.95 -4.10 -14.50
C SER A 277 7.20 -2.92 -13.86
N SER A 278 6.49 -2.10 -14.65
CA SER A 278 5.67 -1.00 -14.13
C SER A 278 4.37 -1.48 -13.49
N TRP A 279 3.97 -2.73 -13.71
CA TRP A 279 2.70 -3.30 -13.25
C TRP A 279 2.92 -4.36 -12.18
N THR A 280 2.34 -4.14 -11.00
CA THR A 280 2.53 -4.99 -9.81
C THR A 280 1.27 -5.79 -9.53
N PRO A 281 1.33 -7.13 -9.52
CA PRO A 281 0.18 -7.97 -9.20
C PRO A 281 -0.26 -7.82 -7.75
N LYS A 282 -1.54 -7.51 -7.52
CA LYS A 282 -2.16 -7.49 -6.20
C LYS A 282 -3.05 -8.71 -6.01
N PRO A 283 -3.10 -9.32 -4.81
CA PRO A 283 -4.02 -10.41 -4.53
C PRO A 283 -5.44 -9.88 -4.26
N ALA A 284 -6.04 -9.23 -5.25
CA ALA A 284 -7.26 -8.45 -5.08
C ALA A 284 -8.11 -8.41 -6.36
N VAL A 285 -9.41 -8.27 -6.17
CA VAL A 285 -10.42 -8.01 -7.21
C VAL A 285 -11.18 -6.73 -6.85
N ASP A 286 -11.42 -5.84 -7.80
CA ASP A 286 -12.24 -4.62 -7.61
C ASP A 286 -13.68 -5.00 -7.27
N ASN A 287 -14.25 -4.36 -6.25
CA ASN A 287 -15.61 -4.61 -5.76
C ASN A 287 -16.67 -3.63 -6.31
N GLY A 288 -16.31 -2.77 -7.27
CA GLY A 288 -17.20 -1.78 -7.90
C GLY A 288 -17.61 -0.61 -7.01
N GLN A 289 -17.05 -0.51 -5.79
CA GLN A 289 -17.39 0.52 -4.79
C GLN A 289 -16.18 1.33 -4.33
N GLY A 290 -15.09 1.30 -5.11
CA GLY A 290 -13.81 1.94 -4.75
C GLY A 290 -13.00 1.15 -3.72
N GLY A 291 -13.32 -0.13 -3.50
CA GLY A 291 -12.58 -1.06 -2.65
C GLY A 291 -12.20 -2.34 -3.39
N THR A 292 -11.68 -3.32 -2.66
CA THR A 292 -11.31 -4.62 -3.23
C THR A 292 -11.74 -5.78 -2.35
N VAL A 293 -11.95 -6.94 -2.97
CA VAL A 293 -12.08 -8.25 -2.32
C VAL A 293 -10.72 -8.95 -2.37
N PRO A 294 -10.19 -9.44 -1.24
CA PRO A 294 -8.94 -10.19 -1.23
C PRO A 294 -9.08 -11.53 -1.94
N VAL A 295 -8.02 -11.95 -2.61
CA VAL A 295 -7.90 -13.28 -3.21
C VAL A 295 -7.06 -14.15 -2.29
N ALA A 296 -7.67 -15.13 -1.63
CA ALA A 296 -7.00 -16.03 -0.70
C ALA A 296 -6.58 -17.35 -1.36
N GLY A 297 -7.28 -17.78 -2.41
CA GLY A 297 -7.04 -19.05 -3.07
C GLY A 297 -7.93 -19.27 -4.30
N ALA A 298 -8.05 -20.53 -4.72
CA ALA A 298 -8.83 -20.95 -5.89
C ALA A 298 -9.72 -22.17 -5.60
N ARG A 299 -10.21 -22.31 -4.37
CA ARG A 299 -11.11 -23.43 -4.00
C ARG A 299 -12.40 -23.34 -4.82
N VAL A 300 -12.74 -24.43 -5.51
CA VAL A 300 -13.88 -24.50 -6.42
C VAL A 300 -15.19 -24.46 -5.63
N ALA A 301 -16.07 -23.53 -6.00
CA ALA A 301 -17.43 -23.44 -5.49
C ALA A 301 -18.39 -24.37 -6.27
N ILE A 302 -19.38 -24.90 -5.56
CA ILE A 302 -20.36 -25.86 -6.11
C ILE A 302 -21.64 -25.16 -6.59
N GLU A 303 -22.48 -25.89 -7.30
CA GLU A 303 -23.82 -25.46 -7.68
C GLU A 303 -24.62 -24.95 -6.47
N GLY A 304 -25.28 -23.80 -6.62
CA GLY A 304 -26.00 -23.10 -5.55
C GLY A 304 -25.14 -22.15 -4.71
N ALA A 305 -23.81 -22.18 -4.84
CA ALA A 305 -22.95 -21.22 -4.16
C ALA A 305 -23.09 -19.81 -4.74
N SER A 306 -23.00 -18.80 -3.87
CA SER A 306 -22.91 -17.41 -4.29
C SER A 306 -21.58 -17.15 -4.99
N VAL A 307 -21.65 -16.43 -6.10
CA VAL A 307 -20.48 -16.03 -6.87
C VAL A 307 -20.69 -14.62 -7.39
N CYS A 308 -19.63 -13.81 -7.34
CA CYS A 308 -19.62 -12.45 -7.84
C CYS A 308 -18.64 -12.33 -9.00
N ARG A 309 -18.97 -11.47 -9.97
CA ARG A 309 -18.09 -11.05 -11.04
C ARG A 309 -17.59 -9.64 -10.82
N SER A 310 -16.40 -9.36 -11.35
CA SER A 310 -15.90 -8.00 -11.56
C SER A 310 -15.51 -7.80 -13.03
N GLY A 311 -15.95 -6.70 -13.64
CA GLY A 311 -15.65 -6.37 -15.04
C GLY A 311 -15.72 -4.87 -15.33
N SER A 312 -14.96 -4.43 -16.33
CA SER A 312 -14.77 -3.02 -16.67
C SER A 312 -15.96 -2.32 -17.35
N THR A 313 -17.04 -3.03 -17.64
CA THR A 313 -18.26 -2.46 -18.22
C THR A 313 -19.36 -2.32 -17.19
N THR A 314 -19.61 -3.38 -16.42
CA THR A 314 -20.74 -3.44 -15.48
C THR A 314 -20.32 -3.48 -14.01
N ASP A 315 -19.03 -3.29 -13.73
CA ASP A 315 -18.44 -3.34 -12.40
C ASP A 315 -18.72 -4.68 -11.69
N TRP A 316 -19.43 -4.65 -10.56
CA TRP A 316 -19.56 -5.76 -9.62
C TRP A 316 -20.99 -6.29 -9.55
N HIS A 317 -21.17 -7.56 -9.92
CA HIS A 317 -22.47 -8.23 -9.91
C HIS A 317 -22.38 -9.62 -9.30
N CYS A 318 -23.40 -10.02 -8.53
CA CYS A 318 -23.43 -11.31 -7.86
C CYS A 318 -24.67 -12.13 -8.21
N GLY A 319 -24.56 -13.44 -8.01
CA GLY A 319 -25.61 -14.42 -8.26
C GLY A 319 -25.17 -15.79 -7.77
N LEU A 320 -25.62 -16.84 -8.46
CA LEU A 320 -25.41 -18.23 -8.09
C LEU A 320 -24.76 -19.01 -9.23
N ILE A 321 -23.91 -19.96 -8.86
CA ILE A 321 -23.49 -21.04 -9.77
C ILE A 321 -24.68 -21.95 -10.00
N GLN A 322 -25.03 -22.21 -11.27
CA GLN A 322 -26.18 -23.03 -11.63
C GLN A 322 -25.78 -24.43 -12.08
N GLN A 323 -24.80 -24.54 -12.97
CA GLN A 323 -24.26 -25.81 -13.48
C GLN A 323 -22.77 -25.68 -13.80
N ARG A 324 -21.97 -26.70 -13.48
CA ARG A 324 -20.61 -26.85 -14.02
C ARG A 324 -20.62 -27.76 -15.26
N ASP A 325 -19.50 -27.74 -15.98
CA ASP A 325 -19.27 -28.57 -17.18
C ASP A 325 -20.26 -28.33 -18.33
N ALA A 326 -20.63 -27.06 -18.55
CA ALA A 326 -21.47 -26.65 -19.67
C ALA A 326 -20.65 -26.53 -20.96
N SER A 327 -21.28 -26.88 -22.08
CA SER A 327 -20.77 -26.60 -23.42
C SER A 327 -21.58 -25.48 -24.08
N VAL A 328 -20.92 -24.48 -24.64
CA VAL A 328 -21.54 -23.34 -25.32
C VAL A 328 -20.98 -23.22 -26.73
N THR A 329 -21.85 -23.10 -27.74
CA THR A 329 -21.43 -22.91 -29.13
C THR A 329 -21.51 -21.45 -29.53
N TYR A 330 -20.34 -20.81 -29.63
CA TYR A 330 -20.18 -19.46 -30.18
C TYR A 330 -20.07 -19.50 -31.72
N PRO A 331 -20.20 -18.37 -32.43
CA PRO A 331 -19.96 -18.30 -33.86
C PRO A 331 -18.58 -18.81 -34.29
N GLN A 332 -17.58 -18.70 -33.41
CA GLN A 332 -16.20 -19.14 -33.65
C GLN A 332 -16.00 -20.64 -33.38
N GLY A 333 -16.87 -21.27 -32.60
CA GLY A 333 -16.79 -22.70 -32.25
C GLY A 333 -17.35 -23.00 -30.85
N THR A 334 -17.37 -24.29 -30.50
CA THR A 334 -17.81 -24.76 -29.18
C THR A 334 -16.71 -24.60 -28.15
N VAL A 335 -17.08 -24.10 -26.97
CA VAL A 335 -16.24 -24.07 -25.76
C VAL A 335 -16.87 -25.01 -24.74
N THR A 336 -16.07 -25.91 -24.16
CA THR A 336 -16.51 -26.94 -23.20
C THR A 336 -16.07 -26.60 -21.78
N GLN A 337 -16.56 -27.34 -20.79
CA GLN A 337 -16.15 -27.24 -19.38
C GLN A 337 -16.39 -25.87 -18.72
N LEU A 338 -17.34 -25.09 -19.25
CA LEU A 338 -17.71 -23.79 -18.68
C LEU A 338 -18.60 -23.94 -17.45
N THR A 339 -18.53 -22.98 -16.53
CA THR A 339 -19.48 -22.89 -15.42
C THR A 339 -20.55 -21.86 -15.71
N ARG A 340 -21.81 -22.28 -15.64
CA ARG A 340 -23.01 -21.47 -15.89
C ARG A 340 -23.46 -20.77 -14.62
N THR A 341 -23.79 -19.49 -14.73
CA THR A 341 -24.29 -18.64 -13.62
C THR A 341 -25.46 -17.79 -14.07
N ASN A 342 -26.24 -17.26 -13.13
CA ASN A 342 -27.24 -16.22 -13.38
C ASN A 342 -26.71 -14.79 -13.13
N VAL A 343 -25.39 -14.61 -12.99
CA VAL A 343 -24.79 -13.28 -12.90
C VAL A 343 -24.84 -12.65 -14.28
N CYS A 344 -25.32 -11.41 -14.39
CA CYS A 344 -25.33 -10.68 -15.66
C CYS A 344 -23.90 -10.30 -16.10
N ALA A 345 -23.73 -9.94 -17.38
CA ALA A 345 -22.49 -9.41 -17.95
C ALA A 345 -22.78 -8.74 -19.29
N GLU A 346 -21.94 -7.80 -19.70
CA GLU A 346 -22.05 -7.08 -20.96
C GLU A 346 -20.70 -7.02 -21.71
N PRO A 347 -20.68 -6.64 -23.00
CA PRO A 347 -19.44 -6.52 -23.77
C PRO A 347 -18.38 -5.67 -23.05
N GLY A 348 -17.20 -6.26 -22.84
CA GLY A 348 -16.08 -5.67 -22.10
C GLY A 348 -15.84 -6.28 -20.71
N ASP A 349 -16.84 -6.97 -20.13
CA ASP A 349 -16.64 -7.76 -18.90
C ASP A 349 -15.90 -9.08 -19.16
N SER A 350 -15.78 -9.47 -20.43
CA SER A 350 -14.96 -10.58 -20.91
C SER A 350 -13.58 -10.61 -20.26
N GLY A 351 -13.18 -11.78 -19.77
CA GLY A 351 -11.95 -12.01 -19.03
C GLY A 351 -12.00 -11.61 -17.55
N GLY A 352 -12.98 -10.82 -17.12
CA GLY A 352 -13.13 -10.34 -15.75
C GLY A 352 -13.35 -11.46 -14.74
N SER A 353 -12.95 -11.20 -13.49
CA SER A 353 -12.92 -12.15 -12.38
C SER A 353 -14.31 -12.70 -12.06
N PHE A 354 -14.41 -14.00 -11.75
CA PHE A 354 -15.43 -14.55 -10.87
C PHE A 354 -14.80 -15.03 -9.57
N ILE A 355 -15.36 -14.60 -8.44
CA ILE A 355 -14.86 -14.91 -7.10
C ILE A 355 -16.02 -15.30 -6.18
N SER A 356 -15.81 -16.27 -5.30
CA SER A 356 -16.77 -16.69 -4.27
C SER A 356 -16.10 -16.54 -2.91
N VAL A 357 -16.67 -15.69 -2.05
CA VAL A 357 -16.06 -15.25 -0.77
C VAL A 357 -14.71 -14.55 -1.02
N ASP A 358 -13.62 -15.31 -1.03
CA ASP A 358 -12.25 -14.88 -1.32
C ASP A 358 -11.50 -15.87 -2.25
N GLN A 359 -12.24 -16.81 -2.85
CA GLN A 359 -11.73 -17.88 -3.69
C GLN A 359 -11.99 -17.59 -5.17
N ALA A 360 -10.92 -17.49 -5.94
CA ALA A 360 -11.00 -17.30 -7.38
C ALA A 360 -11.69 -18.51 -8.05
N GLN A 361 -12.71 -18.25 -8.88
CA GLN A 361 -13.50 -19.29 -9.55
C GLN A 361 -13.17 -19.39 -11.04
N GLY A 362 -12.98 -18.26 -11.73
CA GLY A 362 -12.73 -18.27 -13.17
C GLY A 362 -12.77 -16.91 -13.82
N VAL A 363 -12.69 -16.90 -15.14
CA VAL A 363 -12.75 -15.68 -15.97
C VAL A 363 -13.97 -15.69 -16.88
N THR A 364 -14.58 -14.52 -17.05
CA THR A 364 -15.77 -14.34 -17.89
C THR A 364 -15.51 -14.76 -19.34
N SER A 365 -16.26 -15.75 -19.85
CA SER A 365 -16.18 -16.18 -21.25
C SER A 365 -17.23 -15.48 -22.11
N GLY A 366 -18.51 -15.60 -21.74
CA GLY A 366 -19.59 -14.94 -22.45
C GLY A 366 -20.95 -15.30 -21.88
N GLY A 367 -22.01 -14.73 -22.43
CA GLY A 367 -23.35 -14.90 -21.90
C GLY A 367 -24.46 -14.38 -22.81
N SER A 368 -25.67 -14.29 -22.26
CA SER A 368 -26.84 -13.73 -22.92
C SER A 368 -27.69 -12.94 -21.93
N GLY A 369 -28.41 -11.92 -22.41
CA GLY A 369 -29.12 -10.96 -21.57
C GLY A 369 -28.26 -9.71 -21.30
N ASP A 370 -28.60 -8.96 -20.27
CA ASP A 370 -27.91 -7.72 -19.87
C ASP A 370 -28.04 -7.49 -18.36
N CYS A 371 -27.39 -6.45 -17.82
CA CYS A 371 -27.48 -6.14 -16.39
C CYS A 371 -28.70 -5.32 -15.98
N THR A 372 -29.62 -5.02 -16.92
CA THR A 372 -30.90 -4.35 -16.65
C THR A 372 -32.04 -5.36 -16.43
N SER A 373 -32.07 -6.40 -17.26
CA SER A 373 -33.13 -7.41 -17.38
C SER A 373 -32.71 -8.76 -16.78
N GLY A 374 -31.42 -8.91 -16.47
CA GLY A 374 -30.80 -10.16 -16.06
C GLY A 374 -30.28 -10.95 -17.25
N GLY A 375 -29.48 -11.99 -16.93
CA GLY A 375 -28.83 -12.79 -17.96
C GLY A 375 -28.28 -14.12 -17.44
N THR A 376 -27.73 -14.89 -18.36
CA THR A 376 -26.93 -16.09 -18.07
C THR A 376 -25.51 -15.80 -18.51
N THR A 377 -24.54 -16.02 -17.64
CA THR A 377 -23.13 -15.87 -18.00
C THR A 377 -22.34 -17.11 -17.65
N TYR A 378 -21.39 -17.43 -18.52
CA TYR A 378 -20.47 -18.56 -18.41
C TYR A 378 -19.07 -18.07 -18.09
N PHE A 379 -18.35 -18.82 -17.25
CA PHE A 379 -16.93 -18.59 -17.00
C PHE A 379 -16.09 -19.84 -17.24
N GLN A 380 -14.86 -19.59 -17.69
CA GLN A 380 -13.81 -20.57 -17.79
C GLN A 380 -13.19 -20.77 -16.39
N PRO A 381 -13.21 -22.00 -15.81
CA PRO A 381 -12.68 -22.25 -14.48
C PRO A 381 -11.19 -21.91 -14.35
N ILE A 382 -10.80 -21.25 -13.25
CA ILE A 382 -9.43 -20.77 -13.07
C ILE A 382 -8.40 -21.91 -12.97
N GLY A 383 -8.77 -23.03 -12.34
CA GLY A 383 -7.87 -24.16 -12.12
C GLY A 383 -7.29 -24.73 -13.42
N GLU A 384 -8.10 -24.77 -14.49
CA GLU A 384 -7.64 -25.21 -15.81
C GLU A 384 -6.58 -24.26 -16.37
N ILE A 385 -6.80 -22.95 -16.29
CA ILE A 385 -5.89 -21.92 -16.80
C ILE A 385 -4.55 -21.98 -16.08
N LEU A 386 -4.58 -22.10 -14.74
CA LEU A 386 -3.38 -22.20 -13.92
C LEU A 386 -2.57 -23.44 -14.29
N THR A 387 -3.23 -24.57 -14.48
CA THR A 387 -2.60 -25.84 -14.86
C THR A 387 -2.02 -25.78 -16.26
N ALA A 388 -2.80 -25.32 -17.25
CA ALA A 388 -2.42 -25.28 -18.66
C ALA A 388 -1.16 -24.45 -18.92
N TYR A 389 -0.98 -23.36 -18.16
CA TYR A 389 0.15 -22.46 -18.35
C TYR A 389 1.22 -22.53 -17.24
N GLY A 390 1.03 -23.35 -16.21
CA GLY A 390 1.93 -23.45 -15.05
C GLY A 390 2.03 -22.12 -14.29
N LEU A 391 0.88 -21.52 -13.97
CA LEU A 391 0.76 -20.23 -13.31
C LEU A 391 0.46 -20.41 -11.83
N THR A 392 0.98 -19.50 -11.00
CA THR A 392 0.64 -19.41 -9.58
C THR A 392 -0.25 -18.19 -9.36
N LEU A 393 -1.42 -18.39 -8.76
CA LEU A 393 -2.33 -17.30 -8.39
C LEU A 393 -1.67 -16.39 -7.35
N LYS A 394 -1.79 -15.07 -7.52
CA LYS A 394 -1.35 -14.13 -6.49
C LYS A 394 -2.38 -14.09 -5.38
N THR A 395 -2.04 -14.62 -4.20
CA THR A 395 -2.93 -14.67 -3.04
C THR A 395 -2.43 -13.78 -1.89
N THR A 396 -3.33 -13.40 -0.99
CA THR A 396 -3.02 -12.69 0.25
C THR A 396 -2.16 -13.51 1.21
N THR A 397 -2.00 -14.80 0.93
CA THR A 397 -1.27 -15.81 1.70
C THR A 397 0.13 -16.11 1.19
N ALA A 398 0.65 -15.42 0.17
CA ALA A 398 2.05 -15.61 -0.24
C ALA A 398 3.02 -15.24 0.91
N THR A 399 3.57 -16.27 1.56
CA THR A 399 4.58 -16.27 2.63
C THR A 399 4.14 -15.67 3.97
N SER A 400 3.24 -16.33 4.71
CA SER A 400 3.25 -16.17 6.17
C SER A 400 3.97 -17.32 6.81
N THR A 401 5.27 -17.16 7.07
CA THR A 401 5.87 -17.81 8.24
C THR A 401 4.96 -17.43 9.40
N CYS A 402 4.19 -18.36 9.98
CA CYS A 402 3.15 -18.11 10.98
C CYS A 402 3.72 -17.57 12.31
N THR A 403 4.37 -16.41 12.23
CA THR A 403 5.17 -15.71 13.23
C THR A 403 4.31 -14.63 13.89
N GLY A 404 4.55 -14.35 15.17
CA GLY A 404 3.78 -13.35 15.94
C GLY A 404 2.53 -13.91 16.64
N TYR A 405 2.28 -15.21 16.56
CA TYR A 405 1.32 -15.89 17.42
C TYR A 405 1.93 -16.21 18.79
N PRO A 406 1.16 -16.10 19.89
CA PRO A 406 1.65 -16.40 21.24
C PRO A 406 1.91 -17.89 21.45
N SER A 407 1.33 -18.76 20.62
CA SER A 407 1.59 -20.19 20.60
C SER A 407 1.98 -20.62 19.20
N THR A 408 3.10 -21.33 19.08
CA THR A 408 3.60 -21.87 17.82
C THR A 408 3.99 -23.31 18.04
N VAL A 409 3.54 -24.20 17.15
CA VAL A 409 3.86 -25.62 17.17
C VAL A 409 4.35 -26.02 15.79
N THR A 410 5.32 -26.92 15.74
CA THR A 410 5.77 -27.55 14.50
C THR A 410 5.50 -29.05 14.55
N GLY A 411 5.33 -29.66 13.38
CA GLY A 411 5.14 -31.09 13.25
C GLY A 411 5.46 -31.55 11.83
N SER A 412 5.24 -32.83 11.56
CA SER A 412 5.32 -33.38 10.21
C SER A 412 4.20 -34.39 10.03
N LEU A 413 3.54 -34.36 8.88
CA LEU A 413 2.49 -35.31 8.52
C LEU A 413 2.88 -36.06 7.26
N ALA A 414 2.58 -37.35 7.24
CA ALA A 414 2.51 -38.12 6.00
C ALA A 414 1.13 -37.91 5.34
N ASN A 415 1.04 -38.26 4.06
CA ASN A 415 -0.20 -38.15 3.29
C ASN A 415 -1.37 -38.86 3.98
N GLY A 416 -2.50 -38.15 4.13
CA GLY A 416 -3.70 -38.65 4.79
C GLY A 416 -3.62 -38.71 6.32
N GLN A 417 -2.53 -38.23 6.92
CA GLN A 417 -2.42 -38.13 8.38
C GLN A 417 -2.93 -36.81 8.92
N TYR A 418 -3.23 -36.81 10.22
CA TYR A 418 -3.64 -35.63 10.95
C TYR A 418 -2.99 -35.56 12.33
N ALA A 419 -2.94 -34.36 12.91
CA ALA A 419 -2.47 -34.10 14.25
C ALA A 419 -3.34 -33.08 14.97
N TYR A 420 -3.66 -33.35 16.23
CA TYR A 420 -4.34 -32.40 17.11
C TYR A 420 -3.36 -31.43 17.76
N GLN A 421 -3.81 -30.18 17.94
CA GLN A 421 -3.04 -29.13 18.57
C GLN A 421 -3.86 -28.43 19.67
N PRO A 422 -3.38 -28.43 20.94
CA PRO A 422 -2.11 -28.98 21.42
C PRO A 422 -2.00 -30.52 21.31
N PRO A 423 -0.78 -31.10 21.21
CA PRO A 423 -0.62 -32.53 21.00
C PRO A 423 -1.24 -33.36 22.12
N GLY A 424 -2.09 -34.32 21.76
CA GLY A 424 -2.74 -35.26 22.70
C GLY A 424 -3.75 -34.62 23.66
N SER A 425 -4.18 -33.37 23.42
CA SER A 425 -5.04 -32.64 24.36
C SER A 425 -5.91 -31.59 23.65
N TYR A 426 -6.38 -30.61 24.42
CA TYR A 426 -7.17 -29.46 24.04
C TYR A 426 -6.78 -28.26 24.93
N TYR A 427 -7.21 -27.05 24.59
CA TYR A 427 -7.06 -25.88 25.46
C TYR A 427 -8.41 -25.35 25.95
N TRP A 428 -8.40 -24.74 27.14
CA TRP A 428 -9.55 -24.02 27.69
C TRP A 428 -9.45 -22.51 27.38
N SER A 429 -10.54 -21.93 26.89
CA SER A 429 -10.78 -20.49 26.79
C SER A 429 -11.69 -20.05 27.92
N ASN A 430 -11.21 -19.15 28.79
CA ASN A 430 -11.96 -18.64 29.93
C ASN A 430 -12.89 -17.46 29.58
N THR A 431 -12.69 -16.84 28.43
CA THR A 431 -13.48 -15.74 27.90
C THR A 431 -14.02 -16.08 26.51
N SER A 432 -15.11 -15.41 26.14
CA SER A 432 -15.55 -15.35 24.75
C SER A 432 -14.67 -14.35 23.99
N GLY A 433 -14.29 -14.66 22.76
CA GLY A 433 -13.47 -13.78 21.94
C GLY A 433 -12.93 -14.46 20.69
N VAL A 434 -11.94 -13.83 20.07
CA VAL A 434 -11.40 -14.27 18.78
C VAL A 434 -10.31 -15.33 18.96
N HIS A 435 -10.55 -16.51 18.41
CA HIS A 435 -9.55 -17.51 18.10
C HIS A 435 -8.95 -17.20 16.74
N SER A 436 -7.63 -17.22 16.62
CA SER A 436 -6.95 -17.06 15.33
C SER A 436 -5.83 -18.07 15.18
N ALA A 437 -5.67 -18.60 13.97
CA ALA A 437 -4.60 -19.54 13.65
C ALA A 437 -4.11 -19.38 12.22
N CYS A 438 -2.85 -19.77 12.02
CA CYS A 438 -2.13 -19.78 10.76
C CYS A 438 -1.38 -21.11 10.68
N LEU A 439 -1.61 -21.87 9.63
CA LEU A 439 -0.87 -23.06 9.24
C LEU A 439 0.01 -22.70 8.05
N ASP A 440 1.24 -23.19 8.06
CA ASP A 440 2.23 -23.06 7.00
C ASP A 440 2.80 -24.45 6.75
N GLY A 441 2.71 -24.93 5.51
CA GLY A 441 3.05 -26.29 5.12
C GLY A 441 3.91 -26.35 3.86
N PRO A 442 4.26 -27.56 3.36
CA PRO A 442 5.13 -27.70 2.21
C PRO A 442 4.43 -27.28 0.91
N ASN A 443 5.05 -26.39 0.12
CA ASN A 443 4.57 -26.04 -1.22
C ASN A 443 4.28 -27.30 -2.07
N GLY A 444 3.08 -27.35 -2.67
CA GLY A 444 2.63 -28.49 -3.48
C GLY A 444 2.00 -29.64 -2.68
N ALA A 445 1.90 -29.51 -1.36
CA ALA A 445 1.02 -30.32 -0.53
C ALA A 445 -0.30 -29.59 -0.25
N ASP A 446 -1.28 -30.34 0.23
CA ASP A 446 -2.61 -29.89 0.63
C ASP A 446 -2.77 -30.20 2.12
N PHE A 447 -2.76 -29.16 2.94
CA PHE A 447 -2.84 -29.27 4.38
C PHE A 447 -4.02 -28.43 4.87
N ASP A 448 -4.99 -29.07 5.51
CA ASP A 448 -6.15 -28.40 6.08
C ASP A 448 -5.96 -28.07 7.55
N LEU A 449 -6.64 -27.02 7.98
CA LEU A 449 -6.77 -26.63 9.37
C LEU A 449 -8.24 -26.61 9.79
N TYR A 450 -8.54 -27.22 10.94
CA TYR A 450 -9.85 -27.17 11.57
C TYR A 450 -9.73 -26.68 13.01
N LEU A 451 -10.64 -25.82 13.44
CA LEU A 451 -10.86 -25.50 14.85
C LEU A 451 -12.11 -26.25 15.33
N GLN A 452 -11.95 -27.03 16.40
CA GLN A 452 -13.00 -27.79 17.04
C GLN A 452 -13.34 -27.24 18.42
N LYS A 453 -14.62 -27.28 18.80
CA LYS A 453 -15.13 -26.93 20.13
C LYS A 453 -15.84 -28.12 20.75
N TRP A 454 -15.62 -28.35 22.04
CA TRP A 454 -16.36 -29.35 22.81
C TRP A 454 -17.75 -28.80 23.16
N ASN A 455 -18.80 -29.59 22.87
CA ASN A 455 -20.18 -29.23 23.18
C ASN A 455 -20.74 -29.93 24.43
N GLY A 456 -19.93 -30.71 25.15
CA GLY A 456 -20.37 -31.54 26.29
C GLY A 456 -20.44 -33.03 25.97
N GLN A 457 -20.51 -33.41 24.69
CA GLN A 457 -20.63 -34.81 24.25
C GLN A 457 -19.63 -35.17 23.15
N THR A 458 -19.44 -34.28 22.17
CA THR A 458 -18.54 -34.50 21.03
C THR A 458 -17.80 -33.22 20.65
N TRP A 459 -16.65 -33.40 19.99
CA TRP A 459 -15.96 -32.32 19.32
C TRP A 459 -16.70 -31.94 18.03
N ARG A 460 -16.94 -30.64 17.84
CA ARG A 460 -17.56 -30.10 16.63
C ARG A 460 -16.63 -29.10 15.98
N THR A 461 -16.36 -29.26 14.69
CA THR A 461 -15.67 -28.23 13.91
C THR A 461 -16.52 -26.96 13.89
N VAL A 462 -15.95 -25.86 14.38
CA VAL A 462 -16.60 -24.54 14.45
C VAL A 462 -15.99 -23.54 13.47
N ALA A 463 -14.80 -23.82 12.96
CA ALA A 463 -14.20 -23.13 11.83
C ALA A 463 -13.23 -24.06 11.10
N SER A 464 -13.03 -23.84 9.81
CA SER A 464 -12.08 -24.58 8.98
C SER A 464 -11.45 -23.67 7.95
N SER A 465 -10.29 -24.08 7.47
CA SER A 465 -9.57 -23.52 6.35
C SER A 465 -8.93 -24.74 5.67
N ASP A 466 -9.55 -25.18 4.58
CA ASP A 466 -9.34 -26.47 3.89
C ASP A 466 -9.13 -26.23 2.39
N GLY A 467 -8.27 -25.27 2.05
CA GLY A 467 -7.93 -24.93 0.69
C GLY A 467 -6.97 -25.95 0.07
N PRO A 468 -6.83 -26.01 -1.27
CA PRO A 468 -5.98 -27.00 -1.95
C PRO A 468 -4.47 -26.73 -1.79
N GLY A 469 -4.09 -25.89 -0.84
CA GLY A 469 -2.73 -25.45 -0.61
C GLY A 469 -2.25 -25.87 0.77
N PRO A 470 -0.98 -25.62 1.09
CA PRO A 470 -0.44 -26.04 2.37
C PRO A 470 -0.61 -25.01 3.49
N ASP A 471 -1.08 -23.81 3.15
CA ASP A 471 -1.11 -22.64 4.03
C ASP A 471 -2.55 -22.24 4.35
N GLU A 472 -2.92 -22.27 5.63
CA GLU A 472 -4.30 -22.08 6.06
C GLU A 472 -4.42 -21.00 7.14
N LYS A 473 -5.56 -20.29 7.18
CA LYS A 473 -5.82 -19.29 8.23
C LYS A 473 -7.24 -19.37 8.74
N ILE A 474 -7.38 -19.47 10.05
CA ILE A 474 -8.67 -19.41 10.74
C ILE A 474 -8.76 -18.14 11.57
N THR A 475 -9.91 -17.47 11.49
CA THR A 475 -10.35 -16.48 12.49
C THR A 475 -11.78 -16.81 12.89
N TYR A 476 -12.03 -17.01 14.18
CA TYR A 476 -13.33 -17.46 14.69
C TYR A 476 -13.65 -16.82 16.05
N THR A 477 -14.81 -16.18 16.17
CA THR A 477 -15.29 -15.66 17.45
C THR A 477 -16.05 -16.75 18.21
N GLY A 478 -15.45 -17.24 19.29
CA GLY A 478 -15.95 -18.34 20.11
C GLY A 478 -16.43 -17.88 21.49
N THR A 479 -17.21 -18.75 22.15
CA THR A 479 -17.57 -18.60 23.57
C THR A 479 -16.57 -19.30 24.49
N ALA A 480 -16.57 -19.00 25.78
CA ALA A 480 -15.77 -19.76 26.75
C ALA A 480 -16.06 -21.28 26.64
N GLY A 481 -15.01 -22.10 26.69
CA GLY A 481 -15.11 -23.52 26.37
C GLY A 481 -13.78 -24.22 26.09
N TYR A 482 -13.85 -25.53 25.82
CA TYR A 482 -12.70 -26.32 25.37
C TYR A 482 -12.62 -26.31 23.84
N TYR A 483 -11.40 -26.15 23.33
CA TYR A 483 -11.08 -26.04 21.92
C TYR A 483 -9.86 -26.88 21.55
N SER A 484 -9.82 -27.36 20.31
CA SER A 484 -8.66 -28.04 19.73
C SER A 484 -8.51 -27.66 18.27
N TYR A 485 -7.29 -27.44 17.81
CA TYR A 485 -7.00 -27.40 16.39
C TYR A 485 -6.71 -28.81 15.88
N LEU A 486 -7.03 -29.07 14.62
CA LEU A 486 -6.72 -30.30 13.90
C LEU A 486 -6.06 -29.89 12.59
N VAL A 487 -4.80 -30.30 12.42
CA VAL A 487 -4.05 -30.16 11.17
C VAL A 487 -4.18 -31.47 10.42
N ASN A 488 -4.63 -31.45 9.17
CA ASN A 488 -4.80 -32.62 8.33
C ASN A 488 -3.95 -32.47 7.08
N SER A 489 -3.32 -33.55 6.61
CA SER A 489 -2.69 -33.58 5.29
C SER A 489 -3.65 -34.28 4.34
N ALA A 490 -4.42 -33.51 3.57
CA ALA A 490 -5.33 -34.03 2.56
C ALA A 490 -4.56 -34.65 1.38
N SER A 491 -3.46 -34.03 0.97
CA SER A 491 -2.53 -34.60 -0.01
C SER A 491 -1.09 -34.14 0.22
N GLY A 492 -0.12 -34.96 -0.18
CA GLY A 492 1.31 -34.66 0.02
C GLY A 492 1.82 -35.03 1.41
N SER A 493 3.06 -34.66 1.73
CA SER A 493 3.66 -34.96 3.04
C SER A 493 4.76 -33.97 3.35
N GLY A 494 5.00 -33.71 4.63
CA GLY A 494 6.14 -32.92 5.06
C GLY A 494 5.91 -32.15 6.36
N PRO A 495 6.86 -31.29 6.71
CA PRO A 495 6.79 -30.48 7.92
C PRO A 495 5.73 -29.39 7.79
N TYR A 496 5.10 -29.04 8.92
CA TYR A 496 4.22 -27.89 9.03
C TYR A 496 4.54 -27.05 10.28
N SER A 497 4.13 -25.79 10.26
CA SER A 497 4.15 -24.85 11.38
C SER A 497 2.74 -24.31 11.62
N LEU A 498 2.24 -24.40 12.84
CA LEU A 498 0.96 -23.84 13.27
C LEU A 498 1.21 -22.75 14.31
N GLY A 499 0.88 -21.51 13.98
CA GLY A 499 0.74 -20.42 14.94
C GLY A 499 -0.72 -20.22 15.33
N TYR A 500 -1.04 -20.09 16.62
CA TYR A 500 -2.40 -19.78 17.06
C TYR A 500 -2.46 -18.90 18.32
N ARG A 501 -3.62 -18.25 18.48
CA ARG A 501 -3.98 -17.37 19.59
C ARG A 501 -5.37 -17.75 20.07
N LYS A 502 -5.51 -17.94 21.38
CA LYS A 502 -6.79 -18.01 22.07
C LYS A 502 -7.20 -16.61 22.58
N PRO A 503 -8.51 -16.38 22.82
CA PRO A 503 -9.03 -15.14 23.39
C PRO A 503 -8.33 -14.64 24.65
#